data_AF-T1YVA9-F1
#
_entry.id   AF-T1YVA9-F1
#
_cell.length_a   1.000
_cell.length_b   1.000
_cell.length_c   1.000
_cell.angle_alpha   90.00
_cell.angle_beta   90.00
_cell.angle_gamma   90.00
#
_symmetry.space_group_name_H-M   'P 1'
#
loop_
_entity.id
_entity.type
_entity.pdbx_description
1 polymer ?
#
loop_
_entity_poly.entity_id
_entity_poly.type
_entity_poly.pdbx_seq_one_letter_code
_entity_poly.pdbx_strand_id
1 'polypeptide(L)'
;TLFLLALRAKNEHKQADELEAIMQGRGSGLHPAVCLAIRVNTFLSCSQYHKMYRTVKAVTGRQIFQPLHALRTAEKALLPGYHPFEWKPPLKNVSTNTEVGIIDGLSGLPVSIDDYPVDTIAKRFRYDAALVCALKDMEEEILEGMKAKNLDEYLNGPFTVVVKESCDGMGDVSEKHGSGPAVPEKAVRFSFTVMNIAIAHGNEIKRIFEEVKPNSELCCKPLCLMLADESNHETLTAILNPLIAKREAMKNSELLL
;
A
#
# COMPACT_ATOMS: atom_id res chain seq x y z
N THR A 1 -26.87 -27.28 -0.46
CA THR A 1 -27.23 -28.01 -1.70
C THR A 1 -28.67 -28.53 -1.67
N LEU A 2 -29.08 -29.36 -0.69
CA LEU A 2 -30.47 -29.85 -0.56
C LEU A 2 -31.54 -28.75 -0.49
N PHE A 3 -31.28 -27.66 0.23
CA PHE A 3 -32.21 -26.54 0.35
C PHE A 3 -32.37 -25.73 -0.95
N LEU A 4 -31.28 -25.51 -1.71
CA LEU A 4 -31.34 -24.89 -3.04
C LEU A 4 -32.13 -25.74 -4.04
N LEU A 5 -31.93 -27.07 -3.99
CA LEU A 5 -32.68 -28.02 -4.81
C LEU A 5 -34.17 -28.02 -4.44
N ALA A 6 -34.50 -27.90 -3.16
CA ALA A 6 -35.89 -27.79 -2.70
C ALA A 6 -36.56 -26.48 -3.15
N LEU A 7 -35.87 -25.34 -3.10
CA LEU A 7 -36.37 -24.06 -3.61
C LEU A 7 -36.58 -24.12 -5.14
N ARG A 8 -35.64 -24.67 -5.89
CA ARG A 8 -35.77 -24.85 -7.35
C ARG A 8 -36.89 -25.84 -7.71
N ALA A 9 -37.06 -26.92 -6.95
CA ALA A 9 -38.17 -27.86 -7.13
C ALA A 9 -39.55 -27.25 -6.83
N LYS A 10 -39.60 -26.18 -6.02
CA LYS A 10 -40.80 -25.38 -5.77
C LYS A 10 -40.99 -24.21 -6.74
N ASN A 11 -40.18 -24.12 -7.81
CA ASN A 11 -40.14 -23.00 -8.75
C ASN A 11 -39.78 -21.64 -8.10
N GLU A 12 -39.17 -21.64 -6.91
CA GLU A 12 -38.71 -20.43 -6.20
C GLU A 12 -37.30 -20.02 -6.67
N HIS A 13 -37.10 -19.90 -7.98
CA HIS A 13 -35.77 -19.66 -8.58
C HIS A 13 -35.11 -18.38 -8.05
N LYS A 14 -35.86 -17.29 -7.87
CA LYS A 14 -35.33 -16.03 -7.32
C LYS A 14 -34.75 -16.20 -5.91
N GLN A 15 -35.41 -16.97 -5.04
CA GLN A 15 -34.92 -17.21 -3.67
C GLN A 15 -33.72 -18.15 -3.68
N ALA A 16 -33.70 -19.12 -4.60
CA ALA A 16 -32.54 -19.97 -4.79
C ALA A 16 -31.33 -19.15 -5.27
N ASP A 17 -31.51 -18.22 -6.20
CA ASP A 17 -30.44 -17.37 -6.72
C ASP A 17 -29.96 -16.33 -5.68
N GLU A 18 -30.86 -15.76 -4.88
CA GLU A 18 -30.51 -14.89 -3.74
C GLU A 18 -29.74 -15.67 -2.66
N LEU A 19 -30.15 -16.90 -2.35
CA LEU A 19 -29.46 -17.77 -1.40
C LEU A 19 -28.10 -18.21 -1.92
N GLU A 20 -27.99 -18.56 -3.20
CA GLU A 20 -26.74 -18.94 -3.85
C GLU A 20 -25.77 -17.74 -3.90
N ALA A 21 -26.28 -16.53 -4.17
CA ALA A 21 -25.53 -15.29 -4.05
C ALA A 21 -25.05 -15.06 -2.61
N ILE A 22 -25.90 -15.23 -1.59
CA ILE A 22 -25.49 -15.13 -0.17
C ILE A 22 -24.40 -16.16 0.18
N MET A 23 -24.57 -17.41 -0.25
CA MET A 23 -23.63 -18.50 0.00
C MET A 23 -22.27 -18.29 -0.69
N GLN A 24 -22.26 -17.63 -1.86
CA GLN A 24 -21.05 -17.23 -2.59
C GLN A 24 -20.47 -15.89 -2.11
N GLY A 25 -21.01 -15.29 -1.04
CA GLY A 25 -20.58 -13.96 -0.56
C GLY A 25 -20.99 -12.79 -1.47
N ARG A 26 -21.82 -13.05 -2.49
CA ARG A 26 -22.45 -12.08 -3.41
C ARG A 26 -23.83 -11.62 -2.94
N GLY A 27 -24.19 -11.87 -1.68
CA GLY A 27 -25.45 -11.41 -1.08
C GLY A 27 -25.54 -9.88 -0.96
N SER A 28 -26.59 -9.36 -0.32
CA SER A 28 -26.81 -7.90 -0.18
C SER A 28 -25.71 -7.13 0.60
N GLY A 29 -24.75 -7.82 1.21
CA GLY A 29 -23.63 -7.23 1.92
C GLY A 29 -22.40 -7.11 1.02
N LEU A 30 -21.84 -5.91 0.92
CA LEU A 30 -20.62 -5.65 0.17
C LEU A 30 -19.42 -6.36 0.82
N HIS A 31 -18.46 -6.81 0.01
CA HIS A 31 -17.19 -7.35 0.51
C HIS A 31 -16.42 -6.27 1.31
N PRO A 32 -15.70 -6.63 2.39
CA PRO A 32 -14.94 -5.65 3.19
C PRO A 32 -13.96 -4.80 2.37
N ALA A 33 -13.30 -5.38 1.37
CA ALA A 33 -12.39 -4.64 0.48
C ALA A 33 -13.11 -3.56 -0.34
N VAL A 34 -14.33 -3.85 -0.83
CA VAL A 34 -15.17 -2.86 -1.54
C VAL A 34 -15.58 -1.73 -0.59
N CYS A 35 -15.95 -2.06 0.64
CA CYS A 35 -16.25 -1.06 1.67
C CYS A 35 -15.03 -0.19 2.01
N LEU A 36 -13.83 -0.78 2.07
CA LEU A 36 -12.58 -0.08 2.31
C LEU A 36 -12.27 0.89 1.15
N ALA A 37 -12.39 0.43 -0.10
CA ALA A 37 -12.21 1.26 -1.28
C ALA A 37 -13.18 2.45 -1.30
N ILE A 38 -14.48 2.22 -1.05
CA ILE A 38 -15.47 3.30 -0.93
C ILE A 38 -15.04 4.30 0.14
N ARG A 39 -14.70 3.81 1.34
CA ARG A 39 -14.31 4.69 2.46
C ARG A 39 -13.11 5.57 2.12
N VAL A 40 -12.05 4.97 1.57
CA VAL A 40 -10.79 5.67 1.28
C VAL A 40 -10.96 6.63 0.10
N ASN A 41 -11.53 6.17 -1.02
CA ASN A 41 -11.66 6.97 -2.25
C ASN A 41 -12.69 8.10 -2.15
N THR A 42 -13.56 8.08 -1.13
CA THR A 42 -14.52 9.16 -0.85
C THR A 42 -14.12 9.99 0.39
N PHE A 43 -12.89 9.82 0.89
CA PHE A 43 -12.33 10.57 2.01
C PHE A 43 -13.17 10.51 3.30
N LEU A 44 -13.87 9.39 3.52
CA LEU A 44 -14.66 9.19 4.74
C LEU A 44 -13.74 8.82 5.91
N SER A 45 -13.72 9.67 6.93
CA SER A 45 -13.12 9.31 8.21
C SER A 45 -13.79 8.06 8.80
N CYS A 46 -13.07 7.33 9.65
CA CYS A 46 -13.61 6.16 10.35
C CYS A 46 -14.92 6.48 11.09
N SER A 47 -15.01 7.67 11.69
CA SER A 47 -16.20 8.13 12.41
C SER A 47 -17.38 8.43 11.48
N GLN A 48 -17.15 9.11 10.34
CA GLN A 48 -18.18 9.37 9.34
C GLN A 48 -18.69 8.06 8.73
N TYR A 49 -17.77 7.17 8.33
CA TYR A 49 -18.11 5.85 7.83
C TYR A 49 -18.93 5.04 8.84
N HIS A 50 -18.53 5.05 10.12
CA HIS A 50 -19.26 4.34 11.17
C HIS A 50 -20.68 4.87 11.36
N LYS A 51 -20.88 6.20 11.32
CA LYS A 51 -22.21 6.81 11.35
C LYS A 51 -23.05 6.35 10.16
N MET A 52 -22.50 6.40 8.94
CA MET A 52 -23.17 5.93 7.72
C MET A 52 -23.56 4.44 7.83
N TYR A 53 -22.61 3.57 8.20
CA TYR A 53 -22.84 2.14 8.41
C TYR A 53 -24.01 1.89 9.38
N ARG A 54 -24.01 2.56 10.54
CA ARG A 54 -25.06 2.39 11.56
C ARG A 54 -26.43 2.84 11.05
N THR A 55 -26.50 4.00 10.40
CA THR A 55 -27.76 4.54 9.87
C THR A 55 -28.34 3.62 8.78
N VAL A 56 -27.53 3.19 7.82
CA VAL A 56 -27.98 2.29 6.74
C VAL A 56 -28.46 0.96 7.31
N LYS A 57 -27.73 0.39 8.27
CA LYS A 57 -28.12 -0.88 8.92
C LYS A 57 -29.43 -0.73 9.70
N ALA A 58 -29.63 0.39 10.39
CA ALA A 58 -30.85 0.65 11.17
C ALA A 58 -32.08 0.87 10.26
N VAL A 59 -31.94 1.62 9.17
CA VAL A 59 -33.05 1.94 8.26
C VAL A 59 -33.45 0.74 7.39
N THR A 60 -32.48 -0.01 6.87
CA THR A 60 -32.75 -1.12 5.95
C THR A 60 -32.97 -2.46 6.63
N GLY A 61 -32.56 -2.60 7.90
CA GLY A 61 -32.51 -3.88 8.62
C GLY A 61 -31.46 -4.86 8.08
N ARG A 62 -30.65 -4.47 7.09
CA ARG A 62 -29.66 -5.32 6.42
C ARG A 62 -28.25 -4.76 6.61
N GLN A 63 -27.27 -5.65 6.75
CA GLN A 63 -25.85 -5.27 6.81
C GLN A 63 -25.27 -5.14 5.40
N ILE A 64 -25.51 -3.99 4.76
CA ILE A 64 -24.98 -3.70 3.41
C ILE A 64 -23.49 -3.38 3.48
N PHE A 65 -23.10 -2.43 4.33
CA PHE A 65 -21.70 -2.08 4.59
C PHE A 65 -21.11 -2.97 5.70
N GLN A 66 -19.79 -3.12 5.73
CA GLN A 66 -19.10 -3.93 6.75
C GLN A 66 -18.63 -3.07 7.93
N PRO A 67 -18.57 -3.63 9.16
CA PRO A 67 -18.09 -2.89 10.32
C PRO A 67 -16.59 -2.57 10.22
N LEU A 68 -16.13 -1.53 10.91
CA LEU A 68 -14.75 -1.04 10.85
C LEU A 68 -13.68 -2.11 11.15
N HIS A 69 -13.96 -3.08 12.03
CA HIS A 69 -12.98 -4.16 12.30
C HIS A 69 -12.75 -5.05 11.08
N ALA A 70 -13.77 -5.29 10.25
CA ALA A 70 -13.63 -6.04 9.02
C ALA A 70 -12.81 -5.27 7.97
N LEU A 71 -13.00 -3.95 7.88
CA LEU A 71 -12.20 -3.09 7.02
C LEU A 71 -10.72 -3.08 7.45
N ARG A 72 -10.43 -3.02 8.75
CA ARG A 72 -9.06 -3.10 9.28
C ARG A 72 -8.39 -4.43 8.98
N THR A 73 -9.14 -5.54 9.02
CA THR A 73 -8.59 -6.85 8.62
C THR A 73 -8.28 -6.88 7.13
N ALA A 74 -9.16 -6.34 6.28
CA ALA A 74 -8.94 -6.27 4.84
C ALA A 74 -7.75 -5.36 4.49
N GLU A 75 -7.57 -4.24 5.21
CA GLU A 75 -6.48 -3.29 5.01
C GLU A 75 -5.10 -3.92 5.21
N LYS A 76 -4.96 -4.91 6.09
CA LYS A 76 -3.67 -5.59 6.34
C LYS A 76 -3.06 -6.19 5.08
N ALA A 77 -3.89 -6.71 4.17
CA ALA A 77 -3.42 -7.31 2.92
C ALA A 77 -2.86 -6.27 1.93
N LEU A 78 -3.19 -4.99 2.11
CA LEU A 78 -2.79 -3.89 1.24
C LEU A 78 -1.64 -3.05 1.81
N LEU A 79 -1.10 -3.45 2.96
CA LEU A 79 -0.02 -2.73 3.64
C LEU A 79 1.32 -3.46 3.49
N PRO A 80 2.44 -2.72 3.44
CA PRO A 80 3.77 -3.31 3.48
C PRO A 80 3.94 -4.21 4.70
N GLY A 81 4.59 -5.36 4.48
CA GLY A 81 4.80 -6.39 5.51
C GLY A 81 3.84 -7.57 5.45
N TYR A 82 2.89 -7.59 4.51
CA TYR A 82 1.94 -8.71 4.37
C TYR A 82 2.45 -9.84 3.48
N HIS A 83 3.05 -9.52 2.33
CA HIS A 83 3.48 -10.51 1.35
C HIS A 83 4.92 -11.00 1.63
N PRO A 84 5.18 -12.32 1.52
CA PRO A 84 6.54 -12.84 1.55
C PRO A 84 7.28 -12.52 0.24
N PHE A 85 8.60 -12.37 0.30
CA PHE A 85 9.48 -12.14 -0.84
C PHE A 85 10.92 -12.52 -0.50
N GLU A 86 11.77 -12.66 -1.52
CA GLU A 86 13.19 -12.96 -1.35
C GLU A 86 14.03 -12.08 -2.28
N TRP A 87 15.24 -11.70 -1.85
CA TRP A 87 16.23 -11.02 -2.70
C TRP A 87 17.41 -11.95 -3.00
N LYS A 88 17.81 -12.04 -4.26
CA LYS A 88 18.99 -12.81 -4.69
C LYS A 88 19.98 -11.93 -5.48
N PRO A 89 21.23 -11.80 -5.00
CA PRO A 89 21.74 -12.19 -3.68
C PRO A 89 21.07 -11.41 -2.52
N PRO A 90 21.16 -11.87 -1.25
CA PRO A 90 20.61 -11.12 -0.13
C PRO A 90 21.14 -9.69 -0.03
N LEU A 91 20.25 -8.74 0.27
CA LEU A 91 20.60 -7.32 0.34
C LEU A 91 21.59 -7.02 1.48
N LYS A 92 22.67 -6.31 1.17
CA LYS A 92 23.68 -5.88 2.15
C LYS A 92 23.05 -4.93 3.18
N ASN A 93 23.25 -5.21 4.47
CA ASN A 93 22.77 -4.39 5.60
C ASN A 93 21.24 -4.19 5.65
N VAL A 94 20.47 -5.09 5.04
CA VAL A 94 19.00 -5.10 5.14
C VAL A 94 18.56 -6.43 5.77
N SER A 95 17.66 -6.37 6.74
CA SER A 95 17.09 -7.58 7.36
C SER A 95 16.29 -8.39 6.35
N THR A 96 16.41 -9.72 6.42
CA THR A 96 15.63 -10.67 5.60
C THR A 96 14.18 -10.83 6.07
N ASN A 97 13.79 -10.26 7.22
CA ASN A 97 12.42 -10.31 7.69
C ASN A 97 11.48 -9.58 6.72
N THR A 98 10.45 -10.26 6.22
CA THR A 98 9.45 -9.69 5.30
C THR A 98 8.28 -9.05 6.02
N GLU A 99 8.04 -9.38 7.29
CA GLU A 99 6.91 -8.90 8.12
C GLU A 99 7.19 -7.54 8.77
N VAL A 100 7.66 -6.57 7.97
CA VAL A 100 8.00 -5.22 8.45
C VAL A 100 7.06 -4.18 7.85
N GLY A 101 6.21 -3.61 8.71
CA GLY A 101 5.29 -2.52 8.35
C GLY A 101 5.88 -1.12 8.59
N ILE A 102 5.09 -0.26 9.25
CA ILE A 102 5.51 1.09 9.61
C ILE A 102 6.60 1.02 10.68
N ILE A 103 7.72 1.70 10.44
CA ILE A 103 8.85 1.79 11.36
C ILE A 103 9.19 3.23 11.68
N ASP A 104 9.92 3.41 12.78
CA ASP A 104 10.38 4.71 13.19
C ASP A 104 11.42 5.27 12.22
N GLY A 105 11.20 6.49 11.74
CA GLY A 105 12.05 7.15 10.74
C GLY A 105 13.43 7.46 11.29
N LEU A 106 13.54 7.72 12.60
CA LEU A 106 14.80 7.96 13.30
C LEU A 106 15.77 6.79 13.21
N SER A 107 15.28 5.57 12.95
CA SER A 107 16.12 4.39 12.67
C SER A 107 17.18 4.09 13.75
N GLY A 108 16.89 4.42 15.01
CA GLY A 108 17.80 4.22 16.14
C GLY A 108 18.80 5.34 16.39
N LEU A 109 18.58 6.54 15.84
CA LEU A 109 19.33 7.74 16.24
C LEU A 109 19.31 7.89 17.76
N PRO A 110 20.48 8.15 18.39
CA PRO A 110 20.56 8.29 19.82
C PRO A 110 19.78 9.52 20.28
N VAL A 111 19.01 9.36 21.35
CA VAL A 111 18.27 10.45 21.99
C VAL A 111 18.87 10.61 23.39
N SER A 112 20.05 11.23 23.44
CA SER A 112 20.73 11.63 24.68
C SER A 112 20.84 13.14 24.75
N ILE A 113 20.91 13.70 25.96
CA ILE A 113 21.14 15.14 26.17
C ILE A 113 22.56 15.54 25.71
N ASP A 114 23.50 14.59 25.74
CA ASP A 114 24.88 14.82 25.32
C ASP A 114 25.08 14.80 23.79
N ASP A 115 24.09 14.27 23.05
CA ASP A 115 24.14 14.12 21.60
C ASP A 115 23.44 15.28 20.87
N TYR A 116 23.52 15.29 19.54
CA TYR A 116 22.83 16.30 18.74
C TYR A 116 21.30 16.21 18.94
N PRO A 117 20.60 17.35 19.16
CA PRO A 117 19.18 17.34 19.46
C PRO A 117 18.36 16.78 18.29
N VAL A 118 17.43 15.88 18.61
CA VAL A 118 16.54 15.23 17.63
C VAL A 118 15.18 15.92 17.65
N ASP A 119 15.10 17.04 16.93
CA ASP A 119 13.90 17.89 16.83
C ASP A 119 13.03 17.50 15.61
N THR A 120 12.79 16.19 15.45
CA THR A 120 12.00 15.66 14.34
C THR A 120 11.20 14.43 14.74
N ILE A 121 10.06 14.25 14.10
CA ILE A 121 9.26 13.02 14.18
C ILE A 121 9.11 12.49 12.77
N ALA A 122 9.51 11.24 12.55
CA ALA A 122 9.45 10.62 11.24
C ALA A 122 8.88 9.19 11.31
N LYS A 123 8.10 8.82 10.30
CA LYS A 123 7.66 7.43 10.06
C LYS A 123 7.91 7.06 8.62
N ARG A 124 8.26 5.80 8.40
CA ARG A 124 8.54 5.29 7.05
C ARG A 124 8.22 3.81 6.94
N PHE A 125 8.10 3.36 5.69
CA PHE A 125 8.20 1.93 5.39
C PHE A 125 9.67 1.55 5.10
N ARG A 126 9.95 0.26 5.11
CA ARG A 126 11.18 -0.27 4.50
C ARG A 126 11.01 -0.24 2.99
N TYR A 127 12.02 0.24 2.26
CA TYR A 127 11.89 0.52 0.83
C TYR A 127 11.49 -0.73 0.04
N ASP A 128 12.22 -1.83 0.23
CA ASP A 128 11.94 -3.14 -0.38
C ASP A 128 10.53 -3.65 -0.07
N ALA A 129 10.09 -3.58 1.20
CA ALA A 129 8.75 -4.01 1.60
C ALA A 129 7.64 -3.14 0.96
N ALA A 130 7.87 -1.83 0.82
CA ALA A 130 6.95 -0.94 0.15
C ALA A 130 6.89 -1.18 -1.37
N LEU A 131 8.03 -1.47 -2.00
CA LEU A 131 8.09 -1.80 -3.42
C LEU A 131 7.36 -3.13 -3.71
N VAL A 132 7.57 -4.15 -2.88
CA VAL A 132 6.85 -5.43 -2.97
C VAL A 132 5.35 -5.23 -2.83
N CYS A 133 4.92 -4.46 -1.84
CA CYS A 133 3.51 -4.13 -1.66
C CYS A 133 2.92 -3.43 -2.88
N ALA A 134 3.66 -2.47 -3.46
CA ALA A 134 3.23 -1.76 -4.67
C ALA A 134 3.15 -2.68 -5.89
N LEU A 135 4.07 -3.63 -6.04
CA LEU A 135 4.05 -4.58 -7.16
C LEU A 135 2.92 -5.61 -7.03
N LYS A 136 2.61 -6.09 -5.82
CA LYS A 136 1.46 -6.97 -5.59
C LYS A 136 0.12 -6.25 -5.77
N ASP A 137 0.03 -4.98 -5.39
CA ASP A 137 -1.14 -4.13 -5.65
C ASP A 137 -1.42 -3.98 -7.16
N MET A 138 -0.38 -4.11 -8.00
CA MET A 138 -0.46 -3.97 -9.46
C MET A 138 -0.46 -5.32 -10.21
N GLU A 139 -0.69 -6.43 -9.51
CA GLU A 139 -0.59 -7.78 -10.09
C GLU A 139 -1.58 -7.98 -11.24
N GLU A 140 -2.82 -7.49 -11.10
CA GLU A 140 -3.84 -7.59 -12.14
C GLU A 140 -3.43 -6.80 -13.40
N GLU A 141 -2.94 -5.56 -13.26
CA GLU A 141 -2.49 -4.75 -14.41
C GLU A 141 -1.27 -5.35 -15.10
N ILE A 142 -0.36 -5.98 -14.35
CA ILE A 142 0.81 -6.67 -14.91
C ILE A 142 0.36 -7.86 -15.76
N LEU A 143 -0.54 -8.70 -15.24
CA LEU A 143 -1.06 -9.88 -15.95
C LEU A 143 -1.87 -9.47 -17.20
N GLU A 144 -2.72 -8.46 -17.09
CA GLU A 144 -3.45 -7.89 -18.23
C GLU A 144 -2.49 -7.33 -19.29
N GLY A 145 -1.44 -6.63 -18.85
CA GLY A 145 -0.37 -6.11 -19.72
C GLY A 145 0.38 -7.21 -20.48
N MET A 146 0.69 -8.33 -19.82
CA MET A 146 1.31 -9.50 -20.45
C MET A 146 0.39 -10.11 -21.51
N LYS A 147 -0.89 -10.30 -21.16
CA LYS A 147 -1.91 -10.81 -22.08
C LYS A 147 -2.08 -9.91 -23.31
N ALA A 148 -2.09 -8.59 -23.12
CA ALA A 148 -2.17 -7.62 -24.21
C ALA A 148 -0.95 -7.66 -25.15
N LYS A 149 0.20 -8.19 -24.69
CA LYS A 149 1.41 -8.40 -25.49
C LYS A 149 1.58 -9.83 -26.00
N ASN A 150 0.53 -10.66 -25.88
CA ASN A 150 0.53 -12.08 -26.24
C ASN A 150 1.65 -12.88 -25.56
N LEU A 151 1.91 -12.56 -24.28
CA LEU A 151 2.82 -13.32 -23.42
C LEU A 151 2.02 -14.29 -22.56
N ASP A 152 2.63 -15.43 -22.22
CA ASP A 152 2.05 -16.41 -21.31
C ASP A 152 2.01 -15.86 -19.87
N GLU A 153 0.89 -16.00 -19.18
CA GLU A 153 0.70 -15.58 -17.78
C GLU A 153 1.65 -16.31 -16.82
N TYR A 154 2.16 -17.49 -17.19
CA TYR A 154 3.13 -18.26 -16.40
C TYR A 154 4.60 -17.89 -16.68
N LEU A 155 4.85 -16.91 -17.56
CA LEU A 155 6.21 -16.50 -17.91
C LEU A 155 6.90 -15.79 -16.72
N ASN A 156 7.95 -16.41 -16.20
CA ASN A 156 8.73 -15.94 -15.05
C ASN A 156 10.09 -15.32 -15.45
N GLY A 157 10.10 -14.51 -16.51
CA GLY A 157 11.31 -13.83 -17.00
C GLY A 157 11.74 -12.65 -16.11
N PRO A 158 12.96 -12.12 -16.30
CA PRO A 158 13.40 -10.95 -15.55
C PRO A 158 12.56 -9.73 -15.95
N PHE A 159 11.82 -9.20 -14.98
CA PHE A 159 11.10 -7.94 -15.12
C PHE A 159 12.01 -6.78 -14.75
N THR A 160 11.99 -5.74 -15.57
CA THR A 160 12.62 -4.45 -15.29
C THR A 160 11.54 -3.48 -14.84
N VAL A 161 11.61 -3.06 -13.58
CA VAL A 161 10.70 -2.07 -12.99
C VAL A 161 11.41 -0.72 -12.94
N VAL A 162 10.83 0.29 -13.58
CA VAL A 162 11.34 1.67 -13.52
C VAL A 162 10.55 2.43 -12.47
N VAL A 163 11.25 2.93 -11.45
CA VAL A 163 10.66 3.66 -10.32
C VAL A 163 11.11 5.12 -10.36
N LYS A 164 10.16 6.05 -10.33
CA LYS A 164 10.41 7.47 -10.11
C LYS A 164 10.37 7.76 -8.62
N GLU A 165 11.42 8.36 -8.08
CA GLU A 165 11.47 8.85 -6.70
C GLU A 165 11.13 10.34 -6.68
N SER A 166 10.50 10.81 -5.61
CA SER A 166 10.15 12.22 -5.43
C SER A 166 10.27 12.60 -3.96
N CYS A 167 10.86 13.76 -3.69
CA CYS A 167 11.02 14.31 -2.35
C CYS A 167 10.67 15.79 -2.39
N ASP A 168 9.71 16.20 -1.56
CA ASP A 168 9.21 17.58 -1.51
C ASP A 168 9.04 18.06 -0.07
N GLY A 169 9.45 19.30 0.18
CA GLY A 169 9.17 20.04 1.40
C GLY A 169 7.81 20.75 1.34
N MET A 170 7.15 20.83 2.49
CA MET A 170 5.87 21.50 2.71
C MET A 170 6.03 22.51 3.84
N GLY A 171 5.70 23.77 3.57
CA GLY A 171 5.59 24.82 4.59
C GLY A 171 4.23 24.84 5.28
N ASP A 172 4.10 25.69 6.29
CA ASP A 172 2.84 26.00 7.00
C ASP A 172 2.13 24.76 7.60
N VAL A 173 2.92 23.80 8.08
CA VAL A 173 2.41 22.59 8.76
C VAL A 173 2.41 22.86 10.26
N SER A 174 1.31 23.41 10.79
CA SER A 174 1.24 23.85 12.18
C SER A 174 1.61 22.77 13.20
N GLU A 175 2.44 23.15 14.17
CA GLU A 175 2.78 22.30 15.30
C GLU A 175 1.53 22.06 16.18
N LYS A 176 1.40 20.84 16.70
CA LYS A 176 0.32 20.50 17.63
C LYS A 176 0.81 20.62 19.07
N HIS A 177 -0.04 21.18 19.93
CA HIS A 177 0.11 21.02 21.37
C HIS A 177 0.14 19.54 21.74
N GLY A 178 1.03 19.17 22.65
CA GLY A 178 1.15 17.80 23.13
C GLY A 178 2.48 17.53 23.81
N SER A 179 2.69 16.27 24.19
CA SER A 179 4.00 15.79 24.62
C SER A 179 4.85 15.43 23.41
N GLY A 180 6.11 15.87 23.38
CA GLY A 180 7.05 15.52 22.32
C GLY A 180 8.22 16.49 22.29
N PRO A 181 9.21 16.25 21.41
CA PRO A 181 10.19 17.27 21.08
C PRO A 181 9.48 18.47 20.43
N ALA A 182 10.10 19.65 20.53
CA ALA A 182 9.70 20.76 19.68
C ALA A 182 9.98 20.37 18.22
N VAL A 183 9.00 20.54 17.35
CA VAL A 183 9.13 20.17 15.92
C VAL A 183 8.91 21.39 15.03
N PRO A 184 9.58 21.48 13.87
CA PRO A 184 9.37 22.59 12.96
C PRO A 184 7.96 22.56 12.36
N GLU A 185 7.42 23.72 12.02
CA GLU A 185 6.14 23.86 11.30
C GLU A 185 6.28 23.58 9.79
N LYS A 186 7.09 22.59 9.46
CA LYS A 186 7.42 22.15 8.11
C LYS A 186 7.44 20.62 8.07
N ALA A 187 7.09 20.06 6.92
CA ALA A 187 7.17 18.63 6.70
C ALA A 187 7.96 18.32 5.43
N VAL A 188 8.61 17.16 5.40
CA VAL A 188 9.20 16.61 4.19
C VAL A 188 8.55 15.26 3.90
N ARG A 189 8.19 15.06 2.64
CA ARG A 189 7.61 13.82 2.14
C ARG A 189 8.54 13.22 1.09
N PHE A 190 8.93 11.96 1.31
CA PHE A 190 9.61 11.14 0.33
C PHE A 190 8.65 10.06 -0.18
N SER A 191 8.49 9.97 -1.49
CA SER A 191 7.53 9.08 -2.16
C SER A 191 8.17 8.43 -3.39
N PHE A 192 7.51 7.41 -3.92
CA PHE A 192 7.89 6.81 -5.20
C PHE A 192 6.65 6.46 -6.05
N THR A 193 6.87 6.28 -7.34
CA THR A 193 5.87 5.88 -8.32
C THR A 193 6.48 4.84 -9.25
N VAL A 194 5.78 3.72 -9.48
CA VAL A 194 6.14 2.75 -10.51
C VAL A 194 5.76 3.35 -11.87
N MET A 195 6.74 3.68 -12.69
CA MET A 195 6.53 4.38 -13.97
C MET A 195 6.23 3.42 -15.10
N ASN A 196 6.98 2.34 -15.20
CA ASN A 196 6.74 1.29 -16.18
C ASN A 196 7.36 -0.03 -15.72
N ILE A 197 6.79 -1.11 -16.25
CA ILE A 197 7.30 -2.47 -16.06
C ILE A 197 7.48 -3.07 -17.45
N ALA A 198 8.64 -3.67 -17.68
CA ALA A 198 8.97 -4.36 -18.90
C ALA A 198 9.51 -5.76 -18.60
N ILE A 199 9.36 -6.67 -19.55
CA ILE A 199 9.89 -8.03 -19.46
C ILE A 199 10.79 -8.31 -20.66
N ALA A 200 11.94 -8.95 -20.41
CA ALA A 200 12.79 -9.45 -21.48
C ALA A 200 12.21 -10.76 -22.04
N HIS A 201 12.01 -10.82 -23.35
CA HIS A 201 11.53 -12.02 -24.04
C HIS A 201 12.34 -12.24 -25.32
N GLY A 202 13.24 -13.23 -25.30
CA GLY A 202 14.24 -13.41 -26.35
C GLY A 202 15.21 -12.23 -26.40
N ASN A 203 15.34 -11.58 -27.55
CA ASN A 203 16.19 -10.39 -27.74
C ASN A 203 15.41 -9.07 -27.62
N GLU A 204 14.12 -9.11 -27.27
CA GLU A 204 13.26 -7.93 -27.18
C GLU A 204 12.86 -7.61 -25.75
N ILE A 205 12.75 -6.31 -25.44
CA ILE A 205 12.18 -5.82 -24.18
C ILE A 205 10.76 -5.35 -24.47
N LYS A 206 9.78 -6.05 -23.91
CA LYS A 206 8.35 -5.72 -24.07
C LYS A 206 7.87 -4.96 -22.85
N ARG A 207 7.41 -3.73 -23.03
CA ARG A 207 6.77 -2.94 -21.97
C ARG A 207 5.34 -3.43 -21.77
N ILE A 208 5.02 -3.90 -20.57
CA ILE A 208 3.73 -4.50 -20.21
C ILE A 208 2.86 -3.55 -19.40
N PHE A 209 3.48 -2.64 -18.64
CA PHE A 209 2.80 -1.59 -17.89
C PHE A 209 3.48 -0.25 -18.12
N GLU A 210 2.69 0.80 -18.24
CA GLU A 210 3.16 2.20 -18.30
C GLU A 210 2.12 3.08 -17.59
N GLU A 211 2.58 3.87 -16.62
CA GLU A 211 1.72 4.77 -15.84
C GLU A 211 1.17 5.88 -16.72
N VAL A 212 -0.15 5.91 -16.88
CA VAL A 212 -0.86 6.81 -17.80
C VAL A 212 -0.87 8.25 -17.27
N LYS A 213 -0.88 8.42 -15.94
CA LYS A 213 -0.94 9.74 -15.28
C LYS A 213 0.18 9.85 -14.24
N PRO A 214 1.46 9.93 -14.66
CA PRO A 214 2.60 9.83 -13.76
C PRO A 214 2.73 10.96 -12.73
N ASN A 215 1.97 12.05 -12.91
CA ASN A 215 1.94 13.19 -11.98
C ASN A 215 0.65 13.23 -11.14
N SER A 216 -0.19 12.19 -11.21
CA SER A 216 -1.35 12.09 -10.32
C SER A 216 -0.92 11.67 -8.92
N GLU A 217 -1.58 12.27 -7.94
CA GLU A 217 -1.55 11.91 -6.53
C GLU A 217 -1.92 10.44 -6.28
N LEU A 218 -2.73 9.82 -7.16
CA LEU A 218 -3.20 8.44 -7.00
C LEU A 218 -2.07 7.41 -7.14
N CYS A 219 -1.06 7.69 -7.96
CA CYS A 219 0.08 6.80 -8.20
C CYS A 219 1.31 7.14 -7.34
N CYS A 220 1.26 8.25 -6.59
CA CYS A 220 2.36 8.72 -5.75
C CYS A 220 2.31 8.02 -4.38
N LYS A 221 3.05 6.93 -4.22
CA LYS A 221 3.03 6.11 -3.00
C LYS A 221 3.99 6.70 -1.95
N PRO A 222 3.50 7.14 -0.77
CA PRO A 222 4.35 7.73 0.26
C PRO A 222 5.22 6.67 0.93
N LEU A 223 6.50 6.99 1.11
CA LEU A 223 7.48 6.06 1.70
C LEU A 223 8.01 6.54 3.05
N CYS A 224 8.27 7.85 3.20
CA CYS A 224 8.68 8.46 4.44
C CYS A 224 8.05 9.84 4.60
N LEU A 225 7.52 10.09 5.80
CA LEU A 225 6.99 11.37 6.23
C LEU A 225 7.78 11.82 7.46
N MET A 226 8.24 13.06 7.46
CA MET A 226 8.94 13.66 8.60
C MET A 226 8.50 15.09 8.83
N LEU A 227 8.48 15.51 10.09
CA LEU A 227 8.39 16.92 10.48
C LEU A 227 9.82 17.46 10.55
N ALA A 228 10.24 18.13 9.50
CA ALA A 228 11.60 18.66 9.34
C ALA A 228 11.58 19.83 8.36
N ASP A 229 12.55 20.72 8.49
CA ASP A 229 12.84 21.70 7.44
C ASP A 229 13.72 21.04 6.37
N GLU A 230 13.33 21.11 5.10
CA GLU A 230 14.14 20.60 3.99
C GLU A 230 15.51 21.30 3.90
N SER A 231 15.63 22.50 4.48
CA SER A 231 16.89 23.25 4.55
C SER A 231 17.83 22.74 5.65
N ASN A 232 17.34 21.94 6.61
CA ASN A 232 18.16 21.32 7.66
C ASN A 232 18.80 20.03 7.13
N HIS A 233 20.02 20.16 6.62
CA HIS A 233 20.72 19.08 5.93
C HIS A 233 21.06 17.90 6.85
N GLU A 234 21.41 18.18 8.11
CA GLU A 234 21.77 17.19 9.11
C GLU A 234 20.59 16.25 9.40
N THR A 235 19.43 16.83 9.69
CA THR A 235 18.19 16.08 9.98
C THR A 235 17.74 15.30 8.75
N LEU A 236 17.68 15.97 7.58
CA LEU A 236 17.23 15.34 6.34
C LEU A 236 18.11 14.13 5.98
N THR A 237 19.43 14.30 6.07
CA THR A 237 20.40 13.24 5.78
C THR A 237 20.29 12.10 6.79
N ALA A 238 20.12 12.40 8.08
CA ALA A 238 19.96 11.37 9.12
C ALA A 238 18.73 10.49 8.88
N ILE A 239 17.60 11.08 8.46
CA ILE A 239 16.35 10.35 8.22
C ILE A 239 16.33 9.62 6.86
N LEU A 240 16.86 10.23 5.80
CA LEU A 240 16.79 9.68 4.44
C LEU A 240 17.93 8.68 4.12
N ASN A 241 19.10 8.77 4.76
CA ASN A 241 20.21 7.85 4.50
C ASN A 241 19.84 6.36 4.63
N PRO A 242 19.05 5.92 5.64
CA PRO A 242 18.57 4.55 5.70
C PRO A 242 17.76 4.10 4.48
N LEU A 243 17.07 5.00 3.77
CA LEU A 243 16.36 4.69 2.52
C LEU A 243 17.33 4.62 1.34
N ILE A 244 18.25 5.58 1.23
CA ILE A 244 19.28 5.59 0.18
C ILE A 244 20.15 4.34 0.25
N ALA A 245 20.59 3.92 1.44
CA ALA A 245 21.36 2.70 1.62
C ALA A 245 20.62 1.44 1.13
N LYS A 246 19.30 1.36 1.37
CA LYS A 246 18.47 0.23 0.88
C LYS A 246 18.29 0.28 -0.63
N ARG A 247 18.04 1.47 -1.18
CA ARG A 247 17.98 1.69 -2.62
C ARG A 247 19.25 1.23 -3.33
N GLU A 248 20.42 1.63 -2.83
CA GLU A 248 21.70 1.19 -3.42
C GLU A 248 21.93 -0.32 -3.27
N ALA A 249 21.48 -0.93 -2.18
CA ALA A 249 21.53 -2.39 -2.03
C ALA A 249 20.64 -3.10 -3.08
N MET A 250 19.41 -2.62 -3.31
CA MET A 250 18.46 -3.23 -4.24
C MET A 250 18.93 -3.17 -5.70
N LYS A 251 19.72 -2.17 -6.10
CA LYS A 251 20.24 -2.05 -7.48
C LYS A 251 21.15 -3.20 -7.91
N ASN A 252 21.73 -3.93 -6.96
CA ASN A 252 22.70 -4.98 -7.20
C ASN A 252 22.13 -6.38 -6.88
N SER A 253 20.79 -6.50 -6.88
CA SER A 253 20.08 -7.72 -6.54
C SER A 253 18.80 -7.85 -7.36
N GLU A 254 18.28 -9.07 -7.44
CA GLU A 254 17.00 -9.41 -8.07
C GLU A 254 15.96 -9.74 -7.01
N LEU A 255 14.71 -9.32 -7.23
CA LEU A 255 13.57 -9.59 -6.36
C LEU A 255 12.82 -10.83 -6.86
N LEU A 256 12.51 -11.76 -5.96
CA LEU A 256 11.63 -12.89 -6.17
C LEU A 256 10.33 -12.70 -5.39
N LEU A 257 9.19 -12.70 -6.08
CA LEU A 257 7.87 -12.32 -5.57
C LEU A 257 6.73 -13.16 -6.19
#